data_AF-A0A8J5MUI2-F1
#
_entry.id   AF-A0A8J5MUI2-F1
#
_cell.length_a   1.000
_cell.length_b   1.000
_cell.length_c   1.000
_cell.angle_alpha   90.00
_cell.angle_beta   90.00
_cell.angle_gamma   90.00
#
_symmetry.space_group_name_H-M   'P 1'
#
loop_
_entity.id
_entity.type
_entity.pdbx_description
1 polymer ?
#
loop_
_entity_poly.entity_id
_entity_poly.type
_entity_poly.pdbx_seq_one_letter_code
_entity_poly.pdbx_strand_id
1 'polypeptide(L)' 'MLDELAPDFNLGLITNGPSVAQWEKINHTDCQKYFDSIIVSGDLDVEKPSKDIYDMAFRELQVSS' A
#
# COMPACT_ATOMS: atom_id res chain seq x y z
N MET A 1 -16.05 -2.82 6.64
CA MET A 1 -15.40 -1.65 5.99
C MET A 1 -14.53 -2.05 4.80
N LEU A 2 -13.36 -2.70 4.95
CA LEU A 2 -12.56 -3.08 3.76
C LEU A 2 -13.25 -4.15 2.90
N ASP A 3 -13.91 -5.12 3.52
CA ASP A 3 -14.73 -6.12 2.81
C ASP A 3 -15.87 -5.49 1.99
N GLU A 4 -16.33 -4.30 2.36
CA GLU A 4 -17.38 -3.57 1.65
C GLU A 4 -16.82 -2.72 0.50
N LEU A 5 -15.56 -2.30 0.57
CA LEU A 5 -14.93 -1.42 -0.42
C LEU A 5 -14.19 -2.21 -1.51
N ALA A 6 -13.55 -3.33 -1.14
CA ALA A 6 -12.75 -4.13 -2.05
C ALA A 6 -13.49 -4.62 -3.31
N PRO A 7 -14.82 -4.90 -3.27
CA PRO A 7 -15.55 -5.29 -4.49
C PRO A 7 -15.74 -4.14 -5.50
N ASP A 8 -15.77 -2.89 -5.04
CA ASP A 8 -16.19 -1.73 -5.83
C ASP A 8 -15.03 -0.75 -6.14
N PHE A 9 -13.89 -0.87 -5.45
CA PHE A 9 -12.76 0.05 -5.55
C PHE A 9 -11.43 -0.69 -5.62
N ASN A 10 -10.50 -0.16 -6.40
CA ASN A 10 -9.08 -0.54 -6.29
C ASN A 10 -8.53 0.01 -4.98
N LEU A 11 -7.97 -0.86 -4.14
CA LEU A 11 -7.47 -0.48 -2.82
C LEU A 11 -5.94 -0.56 -2.78
N GLY A 12 -5.30 0.56 -2.44
CA GLY A 12 -3.85 0.63 -2.21
C GLY A 12 -3.51 0.86 -0.74
N LEU A 13 -2.49 0.18 -0.24
CA LEU A 13 -1.91 0.41 1.09
C LEU A 13 -0.53 1.06 0.95
N ILE A 14 -0.37 2.28 1.48
CA ILE A 14 0.95 2.94 1.58
C ILE A 14 1.31 3.10 3.04
N THR A 15 2.44 2.52 3.48
CA THR A 15 2.85 2.55 4.88
C THR A 15 4.34 2.89 5.05
N ASN A 16 4.64 3.80 5.98
CA ASN A 16 6.02 4.13 6.30
C ASN A 16 6.56 3.15 7.34
N GLY A 17 7.83 2.78 7.24
CA GLY A 17 8.53 2.02 8.26
C GLY A 17 9.43 0.92 7.69
N PRO A 18 10.26 0.29 8.54
CA PRO A 18 11.19 -0.74 8.10
C PRO A 18 10.47 -1.91 7.42
N SER A 19 11.03 -2.39 6.30
CA SER A 19 10.47 -3.47 5.46
C SER A 19 9.94 -4.63 6.30
N VAL A 20 10.83 -5.27 7.08
CA VAL A 20 10.50 -6.46 7.89
C VAL A 20 9.33 -6.20 8.84
N ALA A 21 9.37 -5.11 9.60
CA ALA A 21 8.36 -4.80 10.61
C ALA A 21 6.98 -4.50 10.00
N GLN A 22 6.93 -3.95 8.80
CA GLN A 22 5.67 -3.63 8.12
C GLN A 22 5.08 -4.87 7.45
N TRP A 23 5.91 -5.70 6.79
CA TRP A 23 5.47 -6.97 6.23
C TRP A 23 5.00 -7.96 7.31
N GLU A 24 5.65 -8.00 8.47
CA GLU A 24 5.16 -8.78 9.63
C GLU A 24 3.74 -8.37 10.02
N LYS A 25 3.44 -7.08 10.11
CA LYS A 25 2.08 -6.57 10.44
C LYS A 25 1.06 -6.92 9.36
N ILE A 26 1.42 -6.74 8.09
CA ILE A 26 0.56 -7.04 6.95
C ILE A 26 0.19 -8.54 6.95
N ASN A 27 1.18 -9.40 7.12
CA ASN A 27 0.99 -10.84 7.15
C ASN A 27 0.21 -11.30 8.39
N HIS A 28 0.51 -10.73 9.57
CA HIS A 28 -0.15 -11.10 10.82
C HIS A 28 -1.64 -10.74 10.85
N THR A 29 -2.02 -9.68 10.13
CA THR A 29 -3.42 -9.22 10.05
C THR A 29 -4.20 -9.87 8.92
N ASP A 30 -3.55 -10.64 8.03
CA ASP A 30 -4.13 -11.21 6.81
C ASP A 30 -4.87 -10.16 5.94
N CYS A 31 -4.44 -8.90 6.03
CA CYS A 31 -5.10 -7.80 5.33
C CYS A 31 -4.63 -7.64 3.87
N GLN A 32 -3.56 -8.33 3.49
CA GLN A 32 -3.00 -8.27 2.14
C GLN A 32 -4.05 -8.58 1.05
N LYS A 33 -4.99 -9.49 1.33
CA LYS A 33 -6.06 -9.88 0.40
C LYS A 33 -6.98 -8.75 -0.04
N TYR A 34 -6.99 -7.63 0.68
CA TYR A 34 -7.85 -6.48 0.37
C TYR A 34 -7.19 -5.47 -0.56
N PHE A 35 -5.88 -5.52 -0.75
CA PHE A 35 -5.14 -4.46 -1.44
C PHE A 35 -4.54 -4.96 -2.76
N ASP A 36 -4.80 -4.23 -3.84
CA ASP A 36 -4.24 -4.47 -5.17
C ASP A 36 -2.79 -3.99 -5.28
N SER A 37 -2.40 -3.03 -4.43
CA SER A 37 -1.04 -2.49 -4.32
C SER A 37 -0.69 -2.29 -2.85
N ILE A 38 0.52 -2.71 -2.47
CA ILE A 38 1.07 -2.51 -1.13
C ILE A 38 2.47 -1.93 -1.28
N ILE A 39 2.63 -0.69 -0.82
CA ILE A 39 3.89 0.03 -0.84
C ILE A 39 4.37 0.25 0.60
N VAL A 40 5.53 -0.31 0.91
CA VAL A 40 6.21 -0.16 2.18
C VAL A 40 7.44 0.72 1.96
N SER A 41 7.51 1.86 2.66
CA SER A 41 8.62 2.80 2.44
C SER A 41 9.98 2.20 2.77
N GLY A 42 10.08 1.24 3.70
CA GLY A 42 11.34 0.58 4.02
C GLY A 42 11.85 -0.38 2.95
N ASP A 43 11.07 -0.66 1.89
CA ASP A 43 11.54 -1.33 0.67
C ASP A 43 12.08 -0.34 -0.38
N LEU A 44 11.92 0.96 -0.11
CA LEU A 44 12.18 2.05 -1.04
C LEU A 44 13.08 3.12 -0.38
N ASP A 45 13.61 4.04 -1.18
CA ASP A 45 14.30 5.23 -0.68
C ASP A 45 13.37 6.46 -0.60
N VAL A 46 12.04 6.24 -0.66
CA VAL A 46 11.02 7.29 -0.61
C VAL A 46 9.95 6.95 0.40
N GLU A 47 9.50 7.95 1.14
CA GLU A 47 8.45 7.81 2.15
C GLU A 47 7.46 8.97 2.13
N LYS A 48 6.28 8.78 2.75
CA LYS A 48 5.35 9.89 2.97
C LYS A 48 6.04 10.93 3.88
N PRO A 49 5.90 12.23 3.61
CA PRO A 49 4.91 12.84 2.72
C PRO A 49 5.39 13.13 1.29
N SER A 50 6.51 12.55 0.81
CA SER A 50 6.95 12.76 -0.58
C SER A 50 5.85 12.39 -1.58
N LYS A 51 5.69 13.17 -2.65
CA LYS A 51 4.74 12.86 -3.72
C LYS A 51 5.09 11.55 -4.44
N ASP A 52 6.39 11.23 -4.52
CA ASP A 52 6.91 10.10 -5.29
C ASP A 52 6.27 8.77 -4.85
N ILE A 53 6.06 8.57 -3.54
CA ILE A 53 5.45 7.32 -3.04
C ILE A 53 3.97 7.18 -3.45
N TYR A 54 3.25 8.29 -3.60
CA TYR A 54 1.86 8.28 -4.08
C TYR A 54 1.84 8.05 -5.60
N ASP A 55 2.77 8.64 -6.35
CA ASP A 55 2.88 8.43 -7.79
C ASP A 55 3.23 6.98 -8.14
N MET A 56 4.03 6.33 -7.31
CA MET A 56 4.26 4.88 -7.40
C MET A 56 2.97 4.08 -7.19
N ALA A 57 2.17 4.42 -6.16
CA ALA A 57 0.89 3.75 -5.90
C ALA A 57 -0.09 3.92 -7.06
N PHE A 58 -0.21 5.13 -7.61
CA PHE A 58 -1.08 5.39 -8.75
C PHE A 58 -0.65 4.62 -9.99
N ARG A 59 0.67 4.48 -10.21
CA ARG A 59 1.21 3.68 -11.31
C ARG A 59 0.91 2.18 -11.13
N GLU A 60 1.10 1.63 -9.95
CA GLU A 60 0.79 0.21 -9.67
C GLU A 60 -0.71 -0.09 -9.84
N LEU A 61 -1.57 0.82 -9.36
CA LEU A 61 -3.02 0.72 -9.50
C LEU A 61 -3.54 1.10 -10.90
N GLN A 62 -2.67 1.55 -11.79
CA GLN A 62 -3.00 2.03 -13.14
C GLN A 62 -4.07 3.14 -13.17
N VAL A 63 -4.04 4.03 -12.17
CA VAL A 63 -4.94 5.17 -12.05
C VAL A 63 -4.20 6.49 -12.28
N SER A 64 -4.95 7.55 -12.60
CA SER A 64 -4.37 8.88 -12.76
C SER A 64 -4.11 9.54 -11.40
N SER A 65 -2.98 10.24 -11.28
CA SER A 65 -2.53 10.96 -10.08
C SER A 65 -3.17 12.32 -9.91
#